data_AF-A0A954EVQ0-F1
#
_entry.id   AF-A0A954EVQ0-F1
#
_cell.length_a   1.000
_cell.length_b   1.000
_cell.length_c   1.000
_cell.angle_alpha   90.00
_cell.angle_beta   90.00
_cell.angle_gamma   90.00
#
_symmetry.space_group_name_H-M   'P 1'
#
loop_
_entity.id
_entity.type
_entity.pdbx_description
1 polymer ?
#
loop_
_entity_poly.entity_id
_entity_poly.type
_entity_poly.pdbx_seq_one_letter_code
_entity_poly.pdbx_strand_id
1 'polypeptide(L)'
;MSNPSQHAKWGISLALIAAIAGAVLWRTRMEHAANVLEELDRNCHQALEEQDWLRLQENAEEWLSREPDSADACLFLGEARKQRGDLEGAVSAILQVPDGSPKIHPALLIAADLQFGPLNHPLDAVDSLKRLLAVKPQSMAARRRLIFFYGVTLQREEMISQIREAIRHDAEPPESYVYLMIADHLSFTNGFSEAERWLKSAPDSEVFQVARLLQLQDQLENSETPPPEAVRRQAGIALKELIGKYPGNLALARYRLERAAQEFQLDEIPEVFATLSENWKLDSVICRHQGWYLARTGKPEEAERWFRESLDLFPFDWHAWHELAGILRRLGDLAEAERAAEIALEGKELRKKLVQLPTASDIPTELLKEVGDFAKRVGANAIARQADLRVSQPQAL
;
A
#
# COMPACT_ATOMS: atom_id res chain seq x y z
N MET A 1 57.33 -37.83 50.86
CA MET A 1 56.07 -38.15 50.15
C MET A 1 55.19 -36.90 50.20
N SER A 2 55.29 -36.02 49.20
CA SER A 2 54.38 -34.89 49.04
C SER A 2 53.03 -35.42 48.59
N ASN A 3 51.97 -35.07 49.31
CA ASN A 3 50.64 -35.62 49.13
C ASN A 3 49.99 -35.01 47.87
N PRO A 4 49.76 -35.76 46.77
CA PRO A 4 49.23 -35.23 45.51
C PRO A 4 47.85 -34.57 45.66
N SER A 5 47.13 -34.84 46.75
CA SER A 5 45.84 -34.20 47.07
C SER A 5 45.94 -32.72 47.49
N GLN A 6 47.09 -32.24 47.96
CA GLN A 6 47.24 -30.82 48.37
C GLN A 6 47.44 -29.92 47.14
N HIS A 7 48.33 -30.29 46.21
CA HIS A 7 48.55 -29.50 44.99
C HIS A 7 47.28 -29.38 44.13
N ALA A 8 46.45 -30.43 44.09
CA ALA A 8 45.13 -30.39 43.44
C ALA A 8 44.15 -29.40 44.11
N LYS A 9 44.13 -29.33 45.45
CA LYS A 9 43.29 -28.38 46.20
C LYS A 9 43.74 -26.93 46.01
N TRP A 10 45.04 -26.66 45.99
CA TRP A 10 45.58 -25.32 45.72
C TRP A 10 45.27 -24.86 44.28
N GLY A 11 45.36 -25.76 43.30
CA GLY A 11 44.99 -25.48 41.91
C GLY A 11 43.50 -25.14 41.75
N ILE A 12 42.61 -25.88 42.42
CA ILE A 12 41.16 -25.62 42.40
C ILE A 12 40.83 -24.28 43.09
N SER A 13 41.46 -23.97 44.24
CA SER A 13 41.26 -22.70 44.93
C SER A 13 41.74 -21.49 44.12
N LEU A 14 42.89 -21.60 43.42
CA LEU A 14 43.38 -20.55 42.53
C LEU A 14 42.47 -20.34 41.31
N ALA A 15 41.98 -21.43 40.71
CA ALA A 15 41.01 -21.34 39.62
C ALA A 15 39.68 -20.69 40.05
N LEU A 16 39.21 -20.99 41.26
CA LEU A 16 38.00 -20.38 41.82
C LEU A 16 38.19 -18.88 42.08
N ILE A 17 39.34 -18.47 42.62
CA ILE A 17 39.67 -17.05 42.85
C ILE A 17 39.76 -16.30 41.51
N ALA A 18 40.41 -16.89 40.50
CA ALA A 18 40.49 -16.30 39.17
C ALA A 18 39.10 -16.16 38.50
N ALA A 19 38.23 -17.17 38.66
CA ALA A 19 36.86 -17.12 38.18
C ALA A 19 36.03 -16.03 38.88
N ILE A 20 36.15 -15.90 40.21
CA ILE A 20 35.48 -14.86 41.00
C ILE A 20 36.00 -13.47 40.62
N ALA A 21 37.33 -13.30 40.50
CA ALA A 21 37.93 -12.03 40.07
C ALA A 21 37.48 -11.66 38.64
N GLY A 22 37.43 -12.63 37.73
CA GLY A 22 36.88 -12.45 36.39
C GLY A 22 35.41 -12.05 36.40
N ALA A 23 34.59 -12.67 37.24
CA ALA A 23 33.18 -12.33 37.38
C ALA A 23 32.96 -10.93 37.99
N VAL A 24 33.78 -10.53 38.97
CA VAL A 24 33.74 -9.17 39.56
C VAL A 24 34.16 -8.12 38.54
N LEU A 25 35.26 -8.34 37.82
CA LEU A 25 35.73 -7.42 36.76
C LEU A 25 34.73 -7.31 35.61
N TRP A 26 34.10 -8.41 35.23
CA TRP A 26 33.04 -8.41 34.24
C TRP A 26 31.83 -7.63 34.73
N ARG A 27 31.39 -7.85 35.98
CA ARG A 27 30.28 -7.13 36.59
C ARG A 27 30.54 -5.62 36.70
N THR A 28 31.70 -5.19 37.18
CA THR A 28 32.03 -3.76 37.29
C THR A 28 32.13 -3.10 35.92
N ARG A 29 32.64 -3.81 34.90
CA ARG A 29 32.65 -3.34 33.51
C ARG A 29 31.23 -3.18 32.97
N MET A 30 30.33 -4.12 33.27
CA MET A 30 28.92 -4.06 32.87
C MET A 30 28.20 -2.90 33.58
N GLU A 31 28.42 -2.72 34.89
CA GLU A 31 27.84 -1.61 35.66
C GLU A 31 28.36 -0.25 35.15
N HIS A 32 29.65 -0.14 34.84
CA HIS A 32 30.19 1.09 34.25
C HIS A 32 29.61 1.38 32.86
N ALA A 33 29.48 0.35 32.00
CA ALA A 33 28.87 0.50 30.69
C ALA A 33 27.41 0.95 30.81
N ALA A 34 26.63 0.36 31.72
CA ALA A 34 25.25 0.76 31.98
C ALA A 34 25.13 2.21 32.45
N ASN A 35 25.99 2.65 33.38
CA ASN A 35 25.99 4.05 33.86
C ASN A 35 26.29 5.05 32.74
N VAL A 36 27.19 4.71 31.81
CA VAL A 36 27.49 5.57 30.66
C VAL A 36 26.30 5.66 29.71
N LEU A 37 25.58 4.56 29.47
CA LEU A 37 24.38 4.58 28.64
C LEU A 37 23.25 5.40 29.29
N GLU A 38 23.06 5.30 30.60
CA GLU A 38 22.11 6.16 31.33
C GLU A 38 22.49 7.65 31.28
N GLU A 39 23.79 7.96 31.29
CA GLU A 39 24.26 9.34 31.15
C GLU A 39 24.02 9.87 29.73
N LEU A 40 24.30 9.07 28.71
CA LEU A 40 24.02 9.41 27.32
C LEU A 40 22.53 9.61 27.08
N ASP A 41 21.68 8.76 27.65
CA ASP A 41 20.22 8.90 27.59
C ASP A 41 19.75 10.23 28.20
N ARG A 42 20.20 10.56 29.42
CA ARG A 42 19.89 11.84 30.06
C ARG A 42 20.40 13.03 29.24
N ASN A 43 21.61 12.95 28.70
CA ASN A 43 22.20 14.01 27.89
C ASN A 43 21.45 14.22 26.56
N CYS A 44 20.99 13.14 25.93
CA CYS A 44 20.13 13.21 24.74
C CYS A 44 18.79 13.88 25.07
N HIS A 45 18.11 13.48 26.14
CA HIS A 45 16.86 14.12 26.55
C HIS A 45 17.04 15.61 26.87
N GLN A 46 18.10 15.97 27.60
CA GLN A 46 18.42 17.37 27.89
C GLN A 46 18.70 18.17 26.61
N ALA A 47 19.52 17.64 25.70
CA ALA A 47 19.84 18.31 24.44
C ALA A 47 18.59 18.48 23.55
N LEU A 48 17.66 17.51 23.57
CA LEU A 48 16.37 17.60 22.88
C LEU A 48 15.49 18.72 23.46
N GLU A 49 15.40 18.84 24.79
CA GLU A 49 14.66 19.93 25.46
C GLU A 49 15.26 21.31 25.17
N GLU A 50 16.59 21.40 25.16
CA GLU A 50 17.36 22.61 24.86
C GLU A 50 17.37 22.95 23.37
N GLN A 51 16.89 22.05 22.50
CA GLN A 51 16.97 22.13 21.04
C GLN A 51 18.43 22.27 20.53
N ASP A 52 19.39 21.73 21.29
CA ASP A 52 20.79 21.64 20.88
C ASP A 52 20.99 20.40 20.00
N TRP A 53 20.68 20.57 18.70
CA TRP A 53 20.71 19.49 17.73
C TRP A 53 22.10 18.92 17.45
N LEU A 54 23.16 19.73 17.64
CA LEU A 54 24.53 19.26 17.46
C LEU A 54 24.91 18.33 18.61
N ARG A 55 24.67 18.78 19.85
CA ARG A 55 24.92 17.97 21.04
C ARG A 55 24.06 16.71 21.07
N LEU A 56 22.80 16.80 20.63
CA LEU A 56 21.92 15.63 20.51
C LEU A 56 22.49 14.59 19.56
N GLN A 57 22.98 15.03 18.38
CA GLN A 57 23.58 14.14 17.40
C GLN A 57 24.85 13.48 17.94
N GLU A 58 25.76 14.25 18.55
CA GLU A 58 27.03 13.72 19.07
C GLU A 58 26.79 12.66 20.16
N ASN A 59 25.89 12.94 21.11
CA ASN A 59 25.54 11.97 22.16
C ASN A 59 24.86 10.72 21.58
N ALA A 60 23.97 10.87 20.59
CA ALA A 60 23.28 9.75 19.96
C ALA A 60 24.24 8.87 19.13
N GLU A 61 25.20 9.47 18.42
CA GLU A 61 26.25 8.75 17.69
C GLU A 61 27.20 8.01 18.66
N GLU A 62 27.57 8.65 19.79
CA GLU A 62 28.33 7.96 20.84
C GLU A 62 27.54 6.79 21.42
N TRP A 63 26.25 6.96 21.69
CA TRP A 63 25.40 5.88 22.20
C TRP A 63 25.34 4.71 21.21
N LEU A 64 25.08 4.98 19.92
CA LEU A 64 25.07 3.93 18.88
C LEU A 64 26.43 3.24 18.69
N SER A 65 27.54 3.92 18.95
CA SER A 65 28.87 3.29 18.90
C SER A 65 29.07 2.23 19.99
N ARG A 66 28.33 2.35 21.10
CA ARG A 66 28.39 1.44 22.26
C ARG A 66 27.27 0.39 22.22
N GLU A 67 26.09 0.79 21.77
CA GLU A 67 24.88 -0.04 21.67
C GLU A 67 24.21 0.18 20.29
N PRO A 68 24.65 -0.54 19.24
CA PRO A 68 24.19 -0.31 17.86
C PRO A 68 22.71 -0.59 17.61
N ASP A 69 22.05 -1.36 18.49
CA ASP A 69 20.65 -1.73 18.42
C ASP A 69 19.75 -0.87 19.32
N SER A 70 20.27 0.21 19.91
CA SER A 70 19.47 1.15 20.69
C SER A 70 18.47 1.91 19.82
N ALA A 71 17.19 1.54 19.92
CA ALA A 71 16.10 2.22 19.24
C ALA A 71 15.99 3.71 19.62
N ASP A 72 16.34 4.03 20.87
CA ASP A 72 16.26 5.39 21.40
C ASP A 72 17.33 6.27 20.79
N ALA A 73 18.56 5.76 20.73
CA ALA A 73 19.66 6.45 20.09
C ALA A 73 19.42 6.64 18.58
N CYS A 74 18.88 5.64 17.88
CA CYS A 74 18.47 5.76 16.47
C CYS A 74 17.46 6.91 16.26
N LEU A 75 16.46 7.02 17.14
CA LEU A 75 15.44 8.06 17.05
C LEU A 75 15.98 9.45 17.42
N PHE A 76 16.84 9.57 18.43
CA PHE A 76 17.50 10.83 18.77
C PHE A 76 18.40 11.31 17.63
N LEU A 77 19.17 10.40 17.04
CA LEU A 77 20.00 10.71 15.88
C LEU A 77 19.14 11.15 14.69
N GLY A 78 18.05 10.42 14.43
CA GLY A 78 17.05 10.77 13.43
C GLY A 78 16.49 12.18 13.62
N GLU A 79 16.05 12.50 14.84
CA GLU A 79 15.48 13.82 15.16
C GLU A 79 16.52 14.93 15.01
N ALA A 80 17.72 14.75 15.55
CA ALA A 80 18.81 15.72 15.46
C ALA A 80 19.15 16.05 14.00
N ARG A 81 19.33 15.03 13.15
CA ARG A 81 19.63 15.21 11.73
C ARG A 81 18.47 15.88 10.99
N LYS A 82 17.22 15.48 11.29
CA LYS A 82 16.02 16.09 10.71
C LYS A 82 15.95 17.58 11.00
N GLN A 83 16.14 18.00 12.25
CA GLN A 83 16.11 19.42 12.65
C GLN A 83 17.27 20.23 12.07
N ARG A 84 18.40 19.57 11.79
CA ARG A 84 19.55 20.17 11.09
C ARG A 84 19.40 20.20 9.56
N GLY A 85 18.31 19.67 9.02
CA GLY A 85 18.03 19.63 7.58
C GLY A 85 18.63 18.45 6.82
N ASP A 86 19.34 17.53 7.50
CA ASP A 86 19.84 16.28 6.92
C ASP A 86 18.75 15.21 6.96
N LEU A 87 17.77 15.33 6.06
CA LEU A 87 16.61 14.44 6.02
C LEU A 87 16.98 13.00 5.60
N GLU A 88 17.95 12.85 4.70
CA GLU A 88 18.47 11.53 4.29
C GLU A 88 19.17 10.82 5.45
N GLY A 89 20.07 11.53 6.13
CA GLY A 89 20.75 10.99 7.30
C GLY A 89 19.78 10.70 8.45
N ALA A 90 18.69 11.47 8.58
CA ALA A 90 17.63 11.21 9.55
C ALA A 90 16.89 9.90 9.25
N VAL A 91 16.43 9.71 8.02
CA VAL A 91 15.76 8.46 7.61
C VAL A 91 16.70 7.27 7.77
N SER A 92 17.95 7.40 7.33
CA SER A 92 18.97 6.35 7.47
C SER A 92 19.14 5.89 8.92
N ALA A 93 19.19 6.83 9.88
CA ALA A 93 19.27 6.52 11.30
C ALA A 93 17.98 5.87 11.84
N ILE A 94 16.81 6.41 11.48
CA ILE A 94 15.51 5.87 11.91
C ILE A 94 15.29 4.44 11.40
N LEU A 95 15.74 4.13 10.19
CA LEU A 95 15.64 2.78 9.63
C LEU A 95 16.50 1.74 10.35
N GLN A 96 17.47 2.15 11.19
CA GLN A 96 18.23 1.23 12.04
C GLN A 96 17.47 0.77 13.29
N VAL A 97 16.30 1.34 13.60
CA VAL A 97 15.48 0.88 14.74
C VAL A 97 15.16 -0.62 14.57
N PRO A 98 15.46 -1.49 15.56
CA PRO A 98 15.20 -2.93 15.45
C PRO A 98 13.72 -3.29 15.37
N ASP A 99 13.39 -4.33 14.60
CA ASP A 99 12.01 -4.79 14.39
C ASP A 99 11.29 -5.20 15.70
N GLY A 100 12.04 -5.70 16.69
CA GLY A 100 11.50 -6.07 18.00
C GLY A 100 11.23 -4.88 18.93
N SER A 101 11.66 -3.67 18.57
CA SER A 101 11.50 -2.49 19.43
C SER A 101 10.03 -2.05 19.51
N PRO A 102 9.52 -1.69 20.69
CA PRO A 102 8.22 -1.01 20.82
C PRO A 102 8.12 0.27 19.99
N LYS A 103 9.26 0.89 19.66
CA LYS A 103 9.33 2.15 18.89
C LYS A 103 9.38 1.95 17.37
N ILE A 104 9.40 0.70 16.88
CA ILE A 104 9.44 0.43 15.42
C ILE A 104 8.26 1.05 14.67
N HIS A 105 7.08 1.07 15.30
CA HIS A 105 5.87 1.58 14.66
C HIS A 105 5.94 3.09 14.38
N PRO A 106 6.12 3.97 15.38
CA PRO A 106 6.31 5.40 15.11
C PRO A 106 7.56 5.68 14.27
N ALA A 107 8.66 4.93 14.45
CA ALA A 107 9.89 5.11 13.67
C ALA A 107 9.65 4.95 12.16
N LEU A 108 9.09 3.81 11.73
CA LEU A 108 8.88 3.55 10.30
C LEU A 108 7.80 4.45 9.68
N LEU A 109 6.83 4.93 10.47
CA LEU A 109 5.89 5.95 9.98
C LEU A 109 6.58 7.30 9.72
N ILE A 110 7.47 7.75 10.63
CA ILE A 110 8.24 8.98 10.43
C ILE A 110 9.14 8.85 9.20
N ALA A 111 9.83 7.72 9.04
CA ALA A 111 10.66 7.46 7.86
C ALA A 111 9.82 7.53 6.57
N ALA A 112 8.69 6.82 6.52
CA ALA A 112 7.80 6.83 5.37
C ALA A 112 7.24 8.23 5.06
N ASP A 113 6.93 9.04 6.08
CA ASP A 113 6.45 10.42 5.89
C ASP A 113 7.51 11.34 5.30
N LEU A 114 8.76 11.23 5.75
CA LEU A 114 9.88 11.96 5.17
C LEU A 114 10.14 11.52 3.73
N GLN A 115 10.07 10.22 3.47
CA GLN A 115 10.28 9.61 2.15
C GLN A 115 9.17 10.01 1.16
N PHE A 116 7.88 9.89 1.49
CA PHE A 116 6.78 10.37 0.63
C PHE A 116 6.74 11.90 0.49
N GLY A 117 7.12 12.60 1.56
CA GLY A 117 7.09 14.05 1.66
C GLY A 117 8.37 14.68 1.08
N PRO A 118 9.15 15.38 1.91
CA PRO A 118 10.22 16.25 1.46
C PRO A 118 11.31 15.54 0.63
N LEU A 119 11.60 14.27 0.87
CA LEU A 119 12.63 13.52 0.11
C LEU A 119 12.13 13.07 -1.27
N ASN A 120 10.81 12.94 -1.45
CA ASN A 120 10.21 12.44 -2.70
C ASN A 120 10.74 11.05 -3.13
N HIS A 121 10.98 10.15 -2.17
CA HIS A 121 11.40 8.76 -2.36
C HIS A 121 10.25 7.78 -2.07
N PRO A 122 9.19 7.75 -2.88
CA PRO A 122 7.98 6.98 -2.60
C PRO A 122 8.20 5.46 -2.61
N LEU A 123 9.16 4.94 -3.38
CA LEU A 123 9.46 3.49 -3.40
C LEU A 123 10.10 3.05 -2.09
N ASP A 124 11.06 3.82 -1.56
CA ASP A 124 11.66 3.56 -0.26
C ASP A 124 10.61 3.67 0.86
N ALA A 125 9.66 4.61 0.73
CA ALA A 125 8.53 4.73 1.66
C ALA A 125 7.65 3.48 1.65
N VAL A 126 7.37 2.90 0.48
CA VAL A 126 6.63 1.63 0.36
C VAL A 126 7.37 0.50 1.07
N ASP A 127 8.69 0.42 0.93
CA ASP A 127 9.50 -0.60 1.61
C ASP A 127 9.48 -0.42 3.14
N SER A 128 9.62 0.82 3.63
CA SER A 128 9.47 1.15 5.05
C SER A 128 8.10 0.71 5.60
N LEU A 129 7.02 0.95 4.85
CA LEU A 129 5.67 0.58 5.27
C LEU A 129 5.41 -0.93 5.18
N LYS A 130 5.97 -1.62 4.18
CA LYS A 130 5.92 -3.09 4.08
C LYS A 130 6.64 -3.74 5.25
N ARG A 131 7.82 -3.23 5.62
CA ARG A 131 8.55 -3.67 6.83
C ARG A 131 7.70 -3.45 8.08
N LEU A 132 7.04 -2.29 8.21
CA LEU A 132 6.14 -2.02 9.33
C LEU A 132 4.99 -3.02 9.40
N LEU A 133 4.33 -3.31 8.28
CA LEU A 133 3.20 -4.25 8.24
C LEU A 133 3.60 -5.70 8.50
N ALA A 134 4.85 -6.08 8.22
CA ALA A 134 5.37 -7.40 8.58
C ALA A 134 5.45 -7.59 10.11
N VAL A 135 5.74 -6.53 10.87
CA VAL A 135 5.82 -6.55 12.34
C VAL A 135 4.48 -6.20 13.01
N LYS A 136 3.76 -5.24 12.44
CA LYS A 136 2.49 -4.69 12.96
C LYS A 136 1.44 -4.65 11.85
N PRO A 137 0.79 -5.78 11.52
CA PRO A 137 -0.21 -5.87 10.45
C PRO A 137 -1.45 -4.98 10.65
N GLN A 138 -1.70 -4.51 11.88
CA GLN A 138 -2.83 -3.65 12.26
C GLN A 138 -2.54 -2.15 12.07
N SER A 139 -1.40 -1.76 11.48
CA SER A 139 -1.10 -0.33 11.27
C SER A 139 -2.00 0.28 10.20
N MET A 140 -3.14 0.85 10.62
CA MET A 140 -4.06 1.56 9.73
C MET A 140 -3.36 2.69 8.97
N ALA A 141 -2.48 3.43 9.64
CA ALA A 141 -1.71 4.52 9.07
C ALA A 141 -0.79 4.06 7.91
N ALA A 142 -0.17 2.89 8.04
CA ALA A 142 0.64 2.30 6.97
C ALA A 142 -0.22 1.84 5.79
N ARG A 143 -1.34 1.17 6.08
CA ARG A 143 -2.27 0.70 5.03
C ARG A 143 -2.87 1.86 4.25
N ARG A 144 -3.32 2.92 4.92
CA ARG A 144 -3.81 4.16 4.28
C ARG A 144 -2.81 4.70 3.24
N ARG A 145 -1.53 4.81 3.62
CA ARG A 145 -0.47 5.30 2.73
C ARG A 145 -0.21 4.37 1.54
N LEU A 146 -0.17 3.05 1.76
CA LEU A 146 0.01 2.07 0.68
C LEU A 146 -1.19 2.03 -0.28
N ILE A 147 -2.42 2.07 0.24
CA ILE A 147 -3.65 2.13 -0.57
C ILE A 147 -3.63 3.37 -1.45
N PHE A 148 -3.28 4.54 -0.90
CA PHE A 148 -3.13 5.77 -1.66
C PHE A 148 -2.05 5.64 -2.75
N PHE A 149 -0.86 5.14 -2.40
CA PHE A 149 0.22 4.93 -3.36
C PHE A 149 -0.19 4.01 -4.51
N TYR A 150 -0.80 2.85 -4.21
CA TYR A 150 -1.25 1.90 -5.22
C TYR A 150 -2.41 2.44 -6.06
N GLY A 151 -3.27 3.27 -5.46
CA GLY A 151 -4.33 3.99 -6.17
C GLY A 151 -3.78 4.98 -7.20
N VAL A 152 -2.88 5.89 -6.77
CA VAL A 152 -2.23 6.87 -7.66
C VAL A 152 -1.44 6.16 -8.76
N THR A 153 -0.74 5.08 -8.42
CA THR A 153 0.09 4.30 -9.37
C THR A 153 -0.69 3.29 -10.21
N LEU A 154 -2.02 3.24 -10.09
CA LEU A 154 -2.91 2.36 -10.85
C LEU A 154 -2.61 0.86 -10.68
N GLN A 155 -1.98 0.50 -9.56
CA GLN A 155 -1.70 -0.88 -9.17
C GLN A 155 -2.92 -1.45 -8.42
N ARG A 156 -3.99 -1.67 -9.18
CA ARG A 156 -5.31 -2.07 -8.68
C ARG A 156 -5.28 -3.28 -7.75
N GLU A 157 -4.63 -4.37 -8.16
CA GLU A 157 -4.63 -5.62 -7.39
C GLU A 157 -3.88 -5.45 -6.05
N GLU A 158 -2.78 -4.71 -6.05
CA GLU A 158 -2.05 -4.38 -4.82
C GLU A 158 -2.90 -3.50 -3.89
N MET A 159 -3.62 -2.52 -4.43
CA MET A 159 -4.54 -1.68 -3.65
C MET A 159 -5.65 -2.52 -3.00
N ILE A 160 -6.33 -3.37 -3.77
CA ILE A 160 -7.39 -4.25 -3.27
C ILE A 160 -6.83 -5.23 -2.23
N SER A 161 -5.64 -5.77 -2.46
CA SER A 161 -4.93 -6.63 -1.51
C SER A 161 -4.73 -5.91 -0.17
N GLN A 162 -4.19 -4.68 -0.18
CA GLN A 162 -4.00 -3.91 1.05
C GLN A 162 -5.31 -3.64 1.80
N ILE A 163 -6.41 -3.37 1.09
CA ILE A 163 -7.73 -3.20 1.71
C ILE A 163 -8.24 -4.50 2.33
N ARG A 164 -8.15 -5.62 1.61
CA ARG A 164 -8.57 -6.95 2.11
C ARG A 164 -7.77 -7.35 3.35
N GLU A 165 -6.47 -7.11 3.35
CA GLU A 165 -5.61 -7.33 4.50
C GLU A 165 -5.99 -6.40 5.67
N ALA A 166 -6.30 -5.13 5.41
CA ALA A 166 -6.74 -4.18 6.43
C ALA A 166 -8.02 -4.68 7.14
N ILE A 167 -9.01 -5.10 6.36
CA ILE A 167 -10.28 -5.64 6.85
C ILE A 167 -10.05 -6.92 7.66
N ARG A 168 -9.14 -7.80 7.22
CA ARG A 168 -8.82 -9.03 7.97
C ARG A 168 -8.21 -8.74 9.35
N HIS A 169 -7.53 -7.61 9.48
CA HIS A 169 -6.87 -7.19 10.71
C HIS A 169 -7.66 -6.16 11.52
N ASP A 170 -8.93 -5.90 11.16
CA ASP A 170 -9.79 -4.90 11.79
C ASP A 170 -9.18 -3.48 11.82
N ALA A 171 -8.34 -3.18 10.83
CA ALA A 171 -7.50 -2.00 10.75
C ALA A 171 -7.66 -1.26 9.41
N GLU A 172 -8.82 -1.40 8.78
CA GLU A 172 -9.14 -0.71 7.55
C GLU A 172 -9.43 0.77 7.79
N PRO A 173 -8.79 1.69 7.05
CA PRO A 173 -9.19 3.09 7.09
C PRO A 173 -10.56 3.27 6.41
N PRO A 174 -11.40 4.24 6.82
CA PRO A 174 -12.76 4.43 6.31
C PRO A 174 -12.85 4.49 4.77
N GLU A 175 -11.89 5.15 4.13
CA GLU A 175 -11.86 5.29 2.67
C GLU A 175 -11.67 3.97 1.91
N SER A 176 -11.29 2.89 2.60
CA SER A 176 -11.17 1.54 2.01
C SER A 176 -12.46 1.08 1.34
N TYR A 177 -13.61 1.38 1.94
CA TYR A 177 -14.92 0.99 1.39
C TYR A 177 -15.21 1.75 0.09
N VAL A 178 -14.88 3.03 0.04
CA VAL A 178 -15.00 3.85 -1.18
C VAL A 178 -14.08 3.30 -2.27
N TYR A 179 -12.81 3.07 -1.94
CA TYR A 179 -11.81 2.61 -2.89
C TYR A 179 -12.07 1.20 -3.44
N LEU A 180 -12.66 0.30 -2.64
CA LEU A 180 -13.18 -0.96 -3.16
C LEU A 180 -14.23 -0.70 -4.23
N MET A 181 -15.24 0.12 -3.95
CA MET A 181 -16.38 0.33 -4.86
C MET A 181 -16.03 1.06 -6.17
N ILE A 182 -14.89 1.76 -6.21
CA ILE A 182 -14.40 2.46 -7.41
C ILE A 182 -13.19 1.76 -8.05
N ALA A 183 -12.79 0.58 -7.56
CA ALA A 183 -11.57 -0.08 -8.02
C ALA A 183 -11.63 -0.49 -9.50
N ASP A 184 -12.80 -0.55 -10.12
CA ASP A 184 -12.98 -0.78 -11.55
C ASP A 184 -12.37 0.34 -12.41
N HIS A 185 -12.34 1.58 -11.89
CA HIS A 185 -11.74 2.74 -12.55
C HIS A 185 -11.09 3.66 -11.52
N LEU A 186 -9.76 3.55 -11.39
CA LEU A 186 -8.97 4.34 -10.45
C LEU A 186 -8.66 5.72 -11.04
N SER A 187 -9.42 6.73 -10.61
CA SER A 187 -9.14 8.14 -10.86
C SER A 187 -9.06 8.89 -9.53
N PHE A 188 -7.98 9.62 -9.32
CA PHE A 188 -7.74 10.41 -8.12
C PHE A 188 -7.54 11.87 -8.53
N THR A 189 -8.22 12.79 -7.85
CA THR A 189 -8.15 14.23 -8.18
C THR A 189 -6.72 14.79 -8.15
N ASN A 190 -5.87 14.27 -7.27
CA ASN A 190 -4.45 14.61 -7.17
C ASN A 190 -3.51 13.55 -7.78
N GLY A 191 -4.06 12.54 -8.47
CA GLY A 191 -3.31 11.41 -9.00
C GLY A 191 -2.26 11.84 -10.02
N PHE A 192 -2.62 12.74 -10.94
CA PHE A 192 -1.68 13.29 -11.91
C PHE A 192 -0.54 14.07 -11.24
N SER A 193 -0.85 14.97 -10.29
CA SER A 193 0.15 15.80 -9.61
C SER A 193 1.11 14.97 -8.77
N GLU A 194 0.63 13.95 -8.06
CA GLU A 194 1.50 13.08 -7.27
C GLU A 194 2.35 12.19 -8.17
N ALA A 195 1.76 11.58 -9.21
CA ALA A 195 2.53 10.78 -10.17
C ALA A 195 3.60 11.60 -10.90
N GLU A 196 3.30 12.86 -11.25
CA GLU A 196 4.29 13.77 -11.84
C GLU A 196 5.40 14.14 -10.86
N ARG A 197 5.07 14.35 -9.58
CA ARG A 197 6.07 14.61 -8.54
C ARG A 197 6.97 13.39 -8.32
N TRP A 198 6.39 12.20 -8.16
CA TRP A 198 7.13 10.95 -7.95
C TRP A 198 7.99 10.55 -9.15
N LEU A 199 7.55 10.85 -10.38
CA LEU A 199 8.37 10.62 -11.57
C LEU A 199 9.68 11.40 -11.54
N LYS A 200 9.75 12.55 -10.86
CA LYS A 200 10.99 13.35 -10.78
C LYS A 200 12.10 12.63 -10.02
N SER A 201 11.77 11.77 -9.04
CA SER A 201 12.79 11.02 -8.29
C SER A 201 13.22 9.73 -8.98
N ALA A 202 12.33 9.12 -9.77
CA ALA A 202 12.67 7.95 -10.59
C ALA A 202 12.13 8.10 -12.02
N PRO A 203 12.82 8.87 -12.90
CA PRO A 203 12.35 9.16 -14.25
C PRO A 203 12.16 7.92 -15.12
N ASP A 204 12.94 6.88 -14.88
CA ASP A 204 12.90 5.62 -15.63
C ASP A 204 11.88 4.61 -15.09
N SER A 205 11.20 4.91 -13.96
CA SER A 205 10.20 4.03 -13.36
C SER A 205 9.01 3.84 -14.29
N GLU A 206 8.78 2.59 -14.73
CA GLU A 206 7.59 2.18 -15.49
C GLU A 206 6.31 2.59 -14.76
N VAL A 207 6.24 2.30 -13.46
CA VAL A 207 5.07 2.57 -12.61
C VAL A 207 4.70 4.05 -12.64
N PHE A 208 5.68 4.95 -12.53
CA PHE A 208 5.40 6.40 -12.52
C PHE A 208 5.14 6.96 -13.92
N GLN A 209 5.81 6.46 -14.96
CA GLN A 209 5.54 6.87 -16.34
C GLN A 209 4.09 6.51 -16.74
N VAL A 210 3.66 5.28 -16.42
CA VAL A 210 2.30 4.77 -16.69
C VAL A 210 1.26 5.54 -15.89
N ALA A 211 1.45 5.64 -14.57
CA ALA A 211 0.52 6.34 -13.70
C ALA A 211 0.31 7.80 -14.15
N ARG A 212 1.41 8.53 -14.39
CA ARG A 212 1.33 9.94 -14.80
C ARG A 212 0.55 10.11 -16.10
N LEU A 213 0.84 9.31 -17.13
CA LEU A 213 0.18 9.48 -18.43
C LEU A 213 -1.28 9.05 -18.40
N LEU A 214 -1.62 7.94 -17.74
CA LEU A 214 -3.02 7.51 -17.66
C LEU A 214 -3.87 8.46 -16.80
N GLN A 215 -3.35 8.99 -15.69
CA GLN A 215 -4.03 10.02 -14.89
C GLN A 215 -4.22 11.31 -15.69
N LEU A 216 -3.23 11.69 -16.51
CA LEU A 216 -3.38 12.84 -17.41
C LEU A 216 -4.49 12.62 -18.43
N GLN A 217 -4.58 11.44 -19.04
CA GLN A 217 -5.63 11.13 -20.01
C GLN A 217 -7.01 11.21 -19.37
N ASP A 218 -7.19 10.57 -18.21
CA ASP A 218 -8.44 10.63 -17.46
C ASP A 218 -8.85 12.07 -17.12
N GLN A 219 -7.89 12.89 -16.66
CA GLN A 219 -8.15 14.30 -16.39
C GLN A 219 -8.54 15.09 -17.65
N LEU A 220 -7.91 14.82 -18.80
CA LEU A 220 -8.21 15.51 -20.06
C LEU A 220 -9.58 15.11 -20.63
N GLU A 221 -10.01 13.86 -20.40
CA GLU A 221 -11.29 13.31 -20.85
C GLU A 221 -12.46 13.78 -19.98
N ASN A 222 -12.24 13.82 -18.66
CA ASN A 222 -13.28 14.16 -17.68
C ASN A 222 -13.29 15.66 -17.30
N SER A 223 -12.47 16.48 -17.95
CA SER A 223 -12.45 17.93 -17.72
C SER A 223 -13.76 18.60 -18.15
N GLU A 224 -14.37 19.39 -17.27
CA GLU A 224 -15.57 20.19 -17.57
C GLU A 224 -15.36 21.13 -18.78
N THR A 225 -14.14 21.64 -18.91
CA THR A 225 -13.73 22.46 -20.04
C THR A 225 -12.81 21.66 -20.95
N PRO A 226 -13.19 21.44 -22.23
CA PRO A 226 -12.36 20.67 -23.15
C PRO A 226 -10.96 21.30 -23.26
N PRO A 227 -9.89 20.56 -22.96
CA PRO A 227 -8.54 21.09 -23.05
C PRO A 227 -8.18 21.43 -24.51
N PRO A 228 -7.14 22.25 -24.77
CA PRO A 228 -6.70 22.54 -26.13
C PRO A 228 -6.37 21.25 -26.90
N GLU A 229 -6.75 21.18 -28.18
CA GLU A 229 -6.55 19.99 -29.01
C GLU A 229 -5.07 19.57 -29.08
N ALA A 230 -4.17 20.55 -29.13
CA ALA A 230 -2.73 20.30 -29.12
C ALA A 230 -2.27 19.53 -27.87
N VAL A 231 -2.84 19.82 -26.69
CA VAL A 231 -2.51 19.13 -25.43
C VAL A 231 -3.01 17.68 -25.49
N ARG A 232 -4.25 17.46 -25.92
CA ARG A 232 -4.79 16.10 -26.11
C ARG A 232 -3.97 15.29 -27.10
N ARG A 233 -3.63 15.89 -28.23
CA ARG A 233 -2.81 15.24 -29.27
C ARG A 233 -1.44 14.85 -28.72
N GLN A 234 -0.77 15.75 -28.01
CA GLN A 234 0.53 15.48 -27.42
C GLN A 234 0.47 14.35 -26.37
N ALA A 235 -0.53 14.37 -25.50
CA ALA A 235 -0.75 13.31 -24.52
C ALA A 235 -1.02 11.96 -25.20
N GLY A 236 -1.82 11.93 -26.26
CA GLY A 236 -2.08 10.73 -27.05
C GLY A 236 -0.85 10.15 -27.74
N ILE A 237 0.02 11.00 -28.31
CA ILE A 237 1.31 10.58 -28.88
C ILE A 237 2.18 9.95 -27.79
N ALA A 238 2.34 10.64 -26.65
CA ALA A 238 3.15 10.14 -25.55
C ALA A 238 2.61 8.82 -24.99
N LEU A 239 1.28 8.65 -24.90
CA LEU A 239 0.66 7.40 -24.47
C LEU A 239 0.94 6.26 -25.45
N LYS A 240 0.86 6.52 -26.77
CA LYS A 240 1.16 5.52 -27.79
C LYS A 240 2.61 5.05 -27.73
N GLU A 241 3.54 5.99 -27.54
CA GLU A 241 4.96 5.67 -27.32
C GLU A 241 5.14 4.81 -26.06
N LEU A 242 4.44 5.17 -24.98
CA LEU A 242 4.50 4.43 -23.72
C LEU A 242 3.94 3.01 -23.83
N ILE A 243 2.84 2.81 -24.56
CA ILE A 243 2.28 1.50 -24.88
C ILE A 243 3.30 0.66 -25.66
N GLY A 244 4.01 1.26 -26.61
CA GLY A 244 5.09 0.58 -27.34
C GLY A 244 6.26 0.17 -26.44
N LYS A 245 6.57 0.99 -25.41
CA LYS A 245 7.64 0.72 -24.45
C LYS A 245 7.29 -0.37 -23.44
N TYR A 246 6.05 -0.41 -22.95
CA TYR A 246 5.58 -1.36 -21.94
C TYR A 246 4.31 -2.11 -22.38
N PRO A 247 4.36 -2.89 -23.46
CA PRO A 247 3.18 -3.51 -24.06
C PRO A 247 2.50 -4.54 -23.13
N GLY A 248 3.23 -5.10 -22.16
CA GLY A 248 2.72 -6.06 -21.18
C GLY A 248 2.17 -5.45 -19.89
N ASN A 249 2.19 -4.12 -19.73
CA ASN A 249 1.74 -3.48 -18.50
C ASN A 249 0.21 -3.58 -18.34
N LEU A 250 -0.26 -4.11 -17.21
CA LEU A 250 -1.68 -4.37 -16.99
C LEU A 250 -2.53 -3.08 -16.94
N ALA A 251 -2.02 -1.96 -16.45
CA ALA A 251 -2.78 -0.70 -16.43
C ALA A 251 -2.98 -0.14 -17.85
N LEU A 252 -1.93 -0.20 -18.69
CA LEU A 252 -2.03 0.14 -20.11
C LEU A 252 -2.95 -0.85 -20.86
N ALA A 253 -2.91 -2.13 -20.51
CA ALA A 253 -3.79 -3.14 -21.09
C ALA A 253 -5.26 -2.86 -20.77
N ARG A 254 -5.61 -2.59 -19.51
CA ARG A 254 -6.97 -2.19 -19.11
C ARG A 254 -7.44 -0.96 -19.88
N TYR A 255 -6.60 0.08 -19.98
CA TYR A 255 -6.92 1.27 -20.77
C TYR A 255 -7.24 0.93 -22.23
N ARG A 256 -6.38 0.13 -22.89
CA ARG A 256 -6.57 -0.25 -24.30
C ARG A 256 -7.83 -1.10 -24.50
N LEU A 257 -8.07 -2.08 -23.62
CA LEU A 257 -9.24 -2.96 -23.70
C LEU A 257 -10.54 -2.19 -23.49
N GLU A 258 -10.57 -1.25 -22.54
CA GLU A 258 -11.72 -0.39 -22.29
C GLU A 258 -11.98 0.54 -23.49
N ARG A 259 -10.94 1.16 -24.07
CA ARG A 259 -11.05 1.97 -25.29
C ARG A 259 -11.55 1.18 -26.49
N ALA A 260 -10.94 0.02 -26.77
CA ALA A 260 -11.35 -0.84 -27.86
C ALA A 260 -12.80 -1.34 -27.69
N ALA A 261 -13.24 -1.59 -26.45
CA ALA A 261 -14.62 -1.95 -26.17
C ALA A 261 -15.60 -0.78 -26.43
N GLN A 262 -15.24 0.44 -26.01
CA GLN A 262 -16.05 1.65 -26.23
C GLN A 262 -16.15 2.02 -27.71
N GLU A 263 -15.06 1.86 -28.46
CA GLU A 263 -14.95 2.19 -29.88
C GLU A 263 -15.33 1.02 -30.81
N PHE A 264 -15.72 -0.13 -30.24
CA PHE A 264 -16.06 -1.37 -30.95
C PHE A 264 -14.95 -1.90 -31.88
N GLN A 265 -13.69 -1.69 -31.51
CA GLN A 265 -12.51 -2.15 -32.23
C GLN A 265 -12.16 -3.59 -31.83
N LEU A 266 -12.94 -4.57 -32.30
CA LEU A 266 -12.78 -5.98 -31.95
C LEU A 266 -11.40 -6.55 -32.32
N ASP A 267 -10.77 -6.04 -33.37
CA ASP A 267 -9.48 -6.52 -33.85
C ASP A 267 -8.31 -6.14 -32.91
N GLU A 268 -8.44 -5.07 -32.12
CA GLU A 268 -7.41 -4.66 -31.17
C GLU A 268 -7.35 -5.58 -29.94
N ILE A 269 -8.47 -6.22 -29.59
CA ILE A 269 -8.57 -7.01 -28.35
C ILE A 269 -7.55 -8.18 -28.34
N PRO A 270 -7.48 -9.06 -29.38
CA PRO A 270 -6.47 -10.10 -29.44
C PRO A 270 -5.03 -9.56 -29.48
N GLU A 271 -4.80 -8.40 -30.10
CA GLU A 271 -3.47 -7.77 -30.11
C GLU A 271 -3.02 -7.34 -28.72
N VAL A 272 -3.94 -6.85 -27.88
CA VAL A 272 -3.64 -6.56 -26.47
C VAL A 272 -3.32 -7.85 -25.74
N PHE A 273 -4.15 -8.89 -25.85
CA PHE A 273 -3.89 -10.16 -25.15
C PHE A 273 -2.57 -10.81 -25.56
N ALA A 274 -2.14 -10.66 -26.81
CA ALA A 274 -0.86 -11.19 -27.30
C ALA A 274 0.37 -10.56 -26.62
N THR A 275 0.24 -9.39 -26.01
CA THR A 275 1.35 -8.72 -25.31
C THR A 275 1.41 -9.02 -23.82
N LEU A 276 0.38 -9.69 -23.26
CA LEU A 276 0.27 -9.96 -21.82
C LEU A 276 0.85 -11.32 -21.45
N SER A 277 1.50 -11.38 -20.30
CA SER A 277 1.77 -12.66 -19.65
C SER A 277 0.50 -13.21 -18.99
N GLU A 278 0.47 -14.51 -18.70
CA GLU A 278 -0.69 -15.24 -18.13
C GLU A 278 -1.25 -14.65 -16.81
N ASN A 279 -0.50 -13.78 -16.12
CA ASN A 279 -0.95 -13.09 -14.90
C ASN A 279 -2.17 -12.18 -15.10
N TRP A 280 -2.50 -11.78 -16.33
CA TRP A 280 -3.70 -10.99 -16.60
C TRP A 280 -4.99 -11.68 -16.14
N LYS A 281 -4.99 -13.01 -16.03
CA LYS A 281 -6.13 -13.81 -15.54
C LYS A 281 -6.44 -13.56 -14.07
N LEU A 282 -5.55 -12.90 -13.34
CA LEU A 282 -5.78 -12.47 -11.96
C LEU A 282 -6.35 -11.05 -11.88
N ASP A 283 -6.46 -10.33 -13.01
CA ASP A 283 -7.04 -9.00 -13.10
C ASP A 283 -8.51 -9.10 -13.51
N SER A 284 -9.42 -8.76 -12.59
CA SER A 284 -10.86 -8.92 -12.82
C SER A 284 -11.37 -8.07 -13.99
N VAL A 285 -10.77 -6.90 -14.24
CA VAL A 285 -11.19 -5.98 -15.32
C VAL A 285 -10.77 -6.56 -16.67
N ILE A 286 -9.56 -7.12 -16.77
CA ILE A 286 -9.13 -7.78 -18.01
C ILE A 286 -9.98 -9.04 -18.27
N CYS A 287 -10.29 -9.83 -17.24
CA CYS A 287 -11.22 -10.96 -17.36
C CYS A 287 -12.61 -10.53 -17.86
N ARG A 288 -13.13 -9.39 -17.39
CA ARG A 288 -14.39 -8.79 -17.90
C ARG A 288 -14.28 -8.48 -19.39
N HIS A 289 -13.18 -7.89 -19.85
CA HIS A 289 -13.00 -7.59 -21.28
C HIS A 289 -12.83 -8.84 -22.14
N GLN A 290 -12.24 -9.91 -21.61
CA GLN A 290 -12.21 -11.21 -22.29
C GLN A 290 -13.62 -11.75 -22.50
N GLY A 291 -14.47 -11.70 -21.46
CA GLY A 291 -15.88 -12.07 -21.55
C GLY A 291 -16.63 -11.20 -22.57
N TRP A 292 -16.40 -9.89 -22.56
CA TRP A 292 -16.99 -8.96 -23.52
C TRP A 292 -16.62 -9.31 -24.97
N TYR A 293 -15.34 -9.57 -25.25
CA TYR A 293 -14.88 -9.95 -26.58
C TYR A 293 -15.52 -11.26 -27.07
N LEU A 294 -15.57 -12.28 -26.21
CA LEU A 294 -16.22 -13.56 -26.53
C LEU A 294 -17.73 -13.40 -26.80
N ALA A 295 -18.39 -12.54 -26.03
CA ALA A 295 -19.80 -12.24 -26.21
C ALA A 295 -20.09 -11.63 -27.60
N ARG A 296 -19.19 -10.77 -28.08
CA ARG A 296 -19.30 -10.05 -29.37
C ARG A 296 -18.85 -10.91 -30.55
N THR A 297 -17.97 -11.88 -30.32
CA THR A 297 -17.48 -12.83 -31.34
C THR A 297 -18.31 -14.13 -31.43
N GLY A 298 -19.46 -14.17 -30.76
CA GLY A 298 -20.43 -15.26 -30.92
C GLY A 298 -20.21 -16.48 -30.03
N LYS A 299 -19.52 -16.32 -28.90
CA LYS A 299 -19.23 -17.39 -27.92
C LYS A 299 -19.87 -17.07 -26.56
N PRO A 300 -21.21 -17.04 -26.44
CA PRO A 300 -21.88 -16.56 -25.23
C PRO A 300 -21.65 -17.44 -24.01
N GLU A 301 -21.48 -18.75 -24.15
CA GLU A 301 -21.22 -19.67 -23.03
C GLU A 301 -19.81 -19.47 -22.46
N GLU A 302 -18.81 -19.25 -23.32
CA GLU A 302 -17.46 -18.90 -22.86
C GLU A 302 -17.44 -17.50 -22.22
N ALA A 303 -18.21 -16.55 -22.76
CA ALA A 303 -18.35 -15.22 -22.20
C ALA A 303 -18.94 -15.24 -20.78
N GLU A 304 -20.01 -16.02 -20.56
CA GLU A 304 -20.61 -16.22 -19.23
C GLU A 304 -19.56 -16.67 -18.21
N ARG A 305 -18.75 -17.68 -18.57
CA ARG A 305 -17.68 -18.19 -17.71
C ARG A 305 -16.70 -17.08 -17.32
N TRP A 306 -16.22 -16.29 -18.27
CA TRP A 306 -15.27 -15.21 -17.99
C TRP A 306 -15.87 -14.08 -17.14
N PHE A 307 -17.16 -13.76 -17.31
CA PHE A 307 -17.82 -12.81 -16.43
C PHE A 307 -17.93 -13.34 -14.99
N ARG A 308 -18.20 -14.64 -14.80
CA ARG A 308 -18.20 -15.25 -13.47
C ARG A 308 -16.81 -15.26 -12.84
N GLU A 309 -15.78 -15.64 -13.59
CA GLU A 309 -14.38 -15.58 -13.11
C GLU A 309 -13.96 -14.15 -12.71
N SER A 310 -14.38 -13.14 -13.48
CA SER A 310 -14.18 -11.73 -13.13
C SER A 310 -14.84 -11.37 -11.79
N LEU A 311 -16.08 -11.81 -11.58
CA LEU A 311 -16.84 -11.56 -10.34
C LEU A 311 -16.32 -12.35 -9.14
N ASP A 312 -15.76 -13.54 -9.36
CA ASP A 312 -15.10 -14.33 -8.31
C ASP A 312 -13.83 -13.62 -7.81
N LEU A 313 -13.07 -12.99 -8.72
CA LEU A 313 -11.92 -12.16 -8.36
C LEU A 313 -12.34 -10.88 -7.65
N PHE A 314 -13.40 -10.22 -8.14
CA PHE A 314 -13.86 -8.95 -7.61
C PHE A 314 -15.39 -8.76 -7.80
N PRO A 315 -16.19 -9.04 -6.76
CA PRO A 315 -17.64 -9.10 -6.87
C PRO A 315 -18.34 -7.73 -6.92
N PHE A 316 -17.60 -6.64 -6.72
CA PHE A 316 -18.15 -5.27 -6.75
C PHE A 316 -18.13 -4.63 -8.14
N ASP A 317 -17.64 -5.32 -9.18
CA ASP A 317 -17.66 -4.81 -10.56
C ASP A 317 -19.08 -4.86 -11.14
N TRP A 318 -19.78 -3.74 -11.06
CA TRP A 318 -21.13 -3.60 -11.60
C TRP A 318 -21.18 -3.75 -13.13
N HIS A 319 -20.09 -3.46 -13.86
CA HIS A 319 -20.02 -3.66 -15.31
C HIS A 319 -20.02 -5.17 -15.65
N ALA A 320 -19.30 -5.99 -14.88
CA ALA A 320 -19.29 -7.43 -15.05
C ALA A 320 -20.68 -8.04 -14.80
N TRP A 321 -21.38 -7.59 -13.75
CA TRP A 321 -22.78 -7.98 -13.50
C TRP A 321 -23.72 -7.55 -14.64
N HIS A 322 -23.53 -6.35 -15.20
CA HIS A 322 -24.33 -5.86 -16.32
C HIS A 322 -24.17 -6.72 -17.57
N GLU A 323 -22.94 -7.04 -17.94
CA GLU A 323 -22.65 -7.88 -19.10
C GLU A 323 -23.10 -9.33 -18.88
N LEU A 324 -22.92 -9.88 -17.68
CA LEU A 324 -23.45 -11.20 -17.32
C LEU A 324 -24.97 -11.27 -17.48
N ALA A 325 -25.71 -10.26 -17.00
CA ALA A 325 -27.15 -10.17 -17.18
C ALA A 325 -27.55 -10.16 -18.68
N GLY A 326 -26.76 -9.48 -19.51
CA GLY A 326 -26.94 -9.48 -20.96
C GLY A 326 -26.75 -10.86 -21.59
N ILE A 327 -25.71 -11.58 -21.18
CA ILE A 327 -25.43 -12.93 -21.66
C ILE A 327 -26.48 -13.94 -21.19
N LEU A 328 -26.86 -13.91 -19.91
CA LEU A 328 -27.88 -14.82 -19.36
C LEU A 328 -29.23 -14.66 -20.08
N ARG A 329 -29.62 -13.43 -20.44
CA ARG A 329 -30.81 -13.20 -21.29
C ARG A 329 -30.69 -13.88 -22.66
N ARG A 330 -29.51 -13.83 -23.29
CA ARG A 330 -29.26 -14.46 -24.59
C ARG A 330 -29.28 -15.99 -24.50
N LEU A 331 -28.81 -16.54 -23.38
CA LEU A 331 -28.80 -17.98 -23.11
C LEU A 331 -30.15 -18.52 -22.59
N GLY A 332 -31.07 -17.63 -22.20
CA GLY A 332 -32.43 -17.97 -21.80
C GLY A 332 -32.63 -18.16 -20.29
N ASP A 333 -31.62 -17.96 -19.46
CA ASP A 333 -31.76 -17.93 -18.00
C ASP A 333 -32.26 -16.55 -17.54
N LEU A 334 -33.54 -16.30 -17.77
CA LEU A 334 -34.17 -15.02 -17.48
C LEU A 334 -34.17 -14.68 -15.97
N ALA A 335 -34.26 -15.70 -15.12
CA ALA A 335 -34.33 -15.52 -13.68
C ALA A 335 -32.99 -15.09 -13.10
N GLU A 336 -31.88 -15.71 -13.53
CA GLU A 336 -30.54 -15.26 -13.12
C GLU A 336 -30.18 -13.92 -13.77
N ALA A 337 -30.60 -13.70 -15.02
CA ALA A 337 -30.37 -12.43 -15.69
C ALA A 337 -31.02 -11.24 -14.98
N GLU A 338 -32.24 -11.40 -14.46
CA GLU A 338 -32.92 -10.36 -13.67
C GLU A 338 -32.16 -10.07 -12.38
N ARG A 339 -31.74 -11.10 -11.63
CA ARG A 339 -30.91 -10.93 -10.43
C ARG A 339 -29.60 -10.21 -10.71
N ALA A 340 -28.89 -10.60 -11.77
CA ALA A 340 -27.64 -9.97 -12.17
C ALA A 340 -27.85 -8.50 -12.58
N ALA A 341 -28.96 -8.19 -13.27
CA ALA A 341 -29.29 -6.82 -13.64
C ALA A 341 -29.60 -5.93 -12.43
N GLU A 342 -30.30 -6.46 -11.42
CA GLU A 342 -30.55 -5.76 -10.16
C GLU A 342 -29.26 -5.45 -9.41
N ILE A 343 -28.35 -6.43 -9.29
CA ILE A 343 -27.05 -6.24 -8.64
C ILE A 343 -26.22 -5.18 -9.39
N ALA A 344 -26.20 -5.23 -10.73
CA ALA A 344 -25.51 -4.24 -11.54
C ALA A 344 -26.05 -2.82 -11.32
N LEU A 345 -27.38 -2.66 -11.27
CA LEU A 345 -28.01 -1.37 -11.04
C LEU A 345 -27.70 -0.84 -9.63
N GLU A 346 -27.82 -1.69 -8.61
CA GLU A 346 -27.52 -1.34 -7.22
C GLU A 346 -26.06 -0.89 -7.07
N GLY A 347 -25.10 -1.67 -7.60
CA GLY A 347 -23.68 -1.33 -7.57
C GLY A 347 -23.37 -0.03 -8.30
N LYS A 348 -24.00 0.23 -9.46
CA LYS A 348 -23.84 1.47 -10.22
C LYS A 348 -24.33 2.69 -9.44
N GLU A 349 -25.51 2.62 -8.84
CA GLU A 349 -26.06 3.74 -8.05
C GLU A 349 -25.26 3.96 -6.77
N LEU A 350 -24.81 2.89 -6.11
CA LEU A 350 -23.95 2.99 -4.93
C LEU A 350 -22.61 3.64 -5.28
N ARG A 351 -21.95 3.21 -6.37
CA ARG A 351 -20.73 3.83 -6.89
C ARG A 351 -20.94 5.33 -7.15
N LYS A 352 -22.06 5.70 -7.78
CA LYS A 352 -22.41 7.09 -8.07
C LYS A 352 -22.51 7.94 -6.79
N LYS A 353 -23.15 7.43 -5.73
CA LYS A 353 -23.22 8.12 -4.42
C LYS A 353 -21.82 8.30 -3.81
N LEU A 354 -20.98 7.27 -3.89
CA LEU A 354 -19.64 7.27 -3.29
C LEU A 354 -18.68 8.23 -3.99
N VAL A 355 -18.68 8.30 -5.33
CA VAL A 355 -17.82 9.26 -6.07
C VAL A 355 -18.24 10.72 -5.88
N GLN A 356 -19.47 10.98 -5.41
CA GLN A 356 -19.97 12.31 -5.10
C GLN A 356 -19.61 12.79 -3.68
N LEU A 357 -18.98 11.94 -2.88
CA LEU A 357 -18.52 12.34 -1.55
C LEU A 357 -17.42 13.41 -1.67
N PRO A 358 -17.46 14.46 -0.84
CA PRO A 358 -16.40 15.47 -0.81
C PRO A 358 -15.03 14.88 -0.46
N THR A 359 -15.01 13.86 0.39
CA THR A 359 -13.79 13.16 0.80
C THR A 359 -14.11 11.69 1.06
N ALA A 360 -13.26 10.80 0.57
CA ALA A 360 -13.46 9.35 0.70
C ALA A 360 -13.42 8.85 2.15
N SER A 361 -12.75 9.58 3.06
CA SER A 361 -12.70 9.24 4.49
C SER A 361 -14.02 9.47 5.21
N ASP A 362 -14.88 10.34 4.68
CA ASP A 362 -16.05 10.85 5.38
C ASP A 362 -17.33 10.15 4.88
N ILE A 363 -17.29 8.82 4.83
CA ILE A 363 -18.44 8.01 4.40
C ILE A 363 -19.56 8.07 5.46
N PRO A 364 -20.78 8.54 5.11
CA PRO A 364 -21.90 8.56 6.05
C PRO A 364 -22.26 7.14 6.51
N THR A 365 -22.73 7.01 7.75
CA THR A 365 -23.09 5.71 8.35
C THR A 365 -24.14 4.97 7.53
N GLU A 366 -25.14 5.67 7.00
CA GLU A 366 -26.18 5.12 6.13
C GLU A 366 -25.59 4.58 4.83
N LEU A 367 -24.63 5.29 4.24
CA LEU A 367 -23.98 4.87 3.00
C LEU A 367 -23.04 3.68 3.23
N LEU A 368 -22.34 3.65 4.38
CA LEU A 368 -21.54 2.50 4.78
C LEU A 368 -22.42 1.26 5.00
N LYS A 369 -23.62 1.44 5.56
CA LYS A 369 -24.60 0.35 5.66
C LYS A 369 -25.04 -0.15 4.28
N GLU A 370 -25.32 0.74 3.33
CA GLU A 370 -25.60 0.34 1.93
C GLU A 370 -24.44 -0.46 1.33
N VAL A 371 -23.18 -0.07 1.58
CA VAL A 371 -22.00 -0.85 1.17
C VAL A 371 -21.98 -2.23 1.83
N GLY A 372 -22.29 -2.34 3.12
CA GLY A 372 -22.37 -3.62 3.83
C GLY A 372 -23.46 -4.54 3.28
N ASP A 373 -24.67 -4.00 3.04
CA ASP A 373 -25.79 -4.73 2.46
C ASP A 373 -25.46 -5.22 1.04
N PHE A 374 -24.85 -4.36 0.21
CA PHE A 374 -24.40 -4.74 -1.12
C PHE A 374 -23.31 -5.80 -1.09
N ALA A 375 -22.30 -5.64 -0.21
CA ALA A 375 -21.24 -6.63 0.00
C ALA A 375 -21.81 -8.00 0.37
N LYS A 376 -22.84 -8.04 1.23
CA LYS A 376 -23.54 -9.28 1.59
C LYS A 376 -24.25 -9.90 0.39
N ARG A 377 -24.93 -9.08 -0.41
CA ARG A 377 -25.65 -9.51 -1.63
C ARG A 377 -24.72 -10.17 -2.65
N VAL A 378 -23.53 -9.63 -2.83
CA VAL A 378 -22.52 -10.17 -3.77
C VAL A 378 -21.59 -11.22 -3.15
N GLY A 379 -21.89 -11.71 -1.94
CA GLY A 379 -21.14 -12.79 -1.28
C GLY A 379 -19.82 -12.37 -0.62
N ALA A 380 -19.51 -11.07 -0.57
CA ALA A 380 -18.32 -10.51 0.08
C ALA A 380 -18.49 -10.41 1.62
N ASN A 381 -18.75 -11.55 2.26
CA ASN A 381 -19.18 -11.64 3.66
C ASN A 381 -18.20 -11.03 4.68
N ALA A 382 -16.89 -11.07 4.42
CA ALA A 382 -15.91 -10.44 5.31
C ALA A 382 -16.05 -8.92 5.32
N ILE A 383 -16.25 -8.32 4.15
CA ILE A 383 -16.45 -6.87 3.98
C ILE A 383 -17.78 -6.45 4.58
N ALA A 384 -18.85 -7.22 4.32
CA ALA A 384 -20.17 -6.97 4.89
C ALA A 384 -20.17 -6.93 6.42
N ARG A 385 -19.58 -7.96 7.06
CA ARG A 385 -19.46 -8.02 8.52
C ARG A 385 -18.68 -6.84 9.08
N GLN A 386 -17.60 -6.44 8.40
CA GLN A 386 -16.78 -5.34 8.88
C GLN A 386 -17.50 -4.00 8.75
N ALA A 387 -18.22 -3.77 7.64
CA ALA A 387 -19.06 -2.60 7.48
C ALA A 387 -20.13 -2.53 8.59
N ASP A 388 -20.82 -3.63 8.89
CA ASP A 388 -21.80 -3.71 9.99
C ASP A 388 -21.18 -3.36 11.35
N LEU A 389 -19.97 -3.87 11.63
CA LEU A 389 -19.24 -3.55 12.87
C LEU A 389 -18.95 -2.05 12.98
N ARG A 390 -18.46 -1.41 11.91
CA ARG A 390 -18.18 0.03 11.88
C ARG A 390 -19.44 0.88 12.00
N VAL A 391 -20.55 0.47 11.37
CA VAL A 391 -21.87 1.10 11.55
C VAL A 391 -22.32 1.04 13.01
N SER A 392 -22.09 -0.09 13.69
CA SER A 392 -22.45 -0.24 15.11
C SER A 392 -21.51 0.48 16.09
N GLN A 393 -20.30 0.83 15.65
CA GLN A 393 -19.26 1.49 16.46
C GLN A 393 -18.68 2.73 15.73
N PRO A 394 -19.45 3.81 15.56
CA PRO A 394 -19.04 4.95 14.75
C PRO A 394 -17.80 5.70 15.28
N GLN A 395 -17.50 5.56 16.58
CA GLN A 395 -16.33 6.19 17.23
C GLN A 395 -14.99 5.54 16.83
N ALA A 396 -15.00 4.48 16.03
CA ALA A 396 -13.82 3.77 15.55
C ALA A 396 -13.44 4.10 14.09
N LEU A 397 -14.03 5.14 13.48
CA LEU A 397 -13.73 5.63 12.13
C LEU A 397 -12.75 6.81 12.14
#